data_AF-A0A9W8CP32-F1
#
_entry.id   AF-A0A9W8CP32-F1
#
_cell.length_a   1.000
_cell.length_b   1.000
_cell.length_c   1.000
_cell.angle_alpha   90.00
_cell.angle_beta   90.00
_cell.angle_gamma   90.00
#
_symmetry.space_group_name_H-M   'P 1'
#
loop_
_entity.id
_entity.type
_entity.pdbx_description
1 polymer ?
#
loop_
_entity_poly.entity_id
_entity_poly.type
_entity_poly.pdbx_seq_one_letter_code
_entity_poly.pdbx_strand_id
1 'polypeptide(L)'
;MKPSVSTCNVRWAKAPPMDISRYPLAQTLSPAEQECCSNLRLLPEQYIEVKHTLIHAGRTYPRGSFKKRDAQKLCHIDVNKTSKVFEWFVKLNWVPNTLCRNLNKIV
;
A
#
# COMPACT_ATOMS: atom_id res chain seq x y z
N MET A 1 -10.91 16.10 -1.44
CA MET A 1 -11.31 15.05 -2.41
C MET A 1 -10.81 13.71 -1.86
N LYS A 2 -11.62 12.98 -1.09
CA LYS A 2 -11.26 11.63 -0.62
C LYS A 2 -11.61 10.66 -1.76
N PRO A 3 -10.67 9.96 -2.38
CA PRO A 3 -11.02 8.93 -3.34
C PRO A 3 -11.87 7.88 -2.61
N SER A 4 -13.06 7.61 -3.14
CA SER A 4 -13.98 6.55 -2.71
C SER A 4 -13.34 5.19 -2.98
N VAL A 5 -12.36 4.81 -2.17
CA VAL A 5 -11.81 3.45 -2.18
C VAL A 5 -12.60 2.68 -1.14
N SER A 6 -13.63 1.98 -1.60
CA SER A 6 -14.64 1.37 -0.75
C SER A 6 -14.18 0.08 -0.05
N THR A 7 -13.05 -0.52 -0.48
CA THR A 7 -12.58 -1.81 0.05
C THR A 7 -11.06 -2.00 -0.11
N CYS A 8 -10.42 -2.64 0.87
CA CYS A 8 -9.05 -3.13 0.74
C CYS A 8 -9.08 -4.57 0.20
N ASN A 9 -8.32 -4.86 -0.86
CA ASN A 9 -8.17 -6.24 -1.37
C ASN A 9 -6.88 -6.89 -0.81
N VAL A 10 -6.43 -6.45 0.37
CA VAL A 10 -5.19 -6.94 0.96
C VAL A 10 -5.52 -8.05 1.95
N ARG A 11 -5.26 -9.30 1.56
CA ARG A 11 -5.43 -10.48 2.43
C ARG A 11 -4.08 -10.95 2.97
N TRP A 12 -4.02 -11.21 4.28
CA TRP A 12 -2.86 -11.79 4.96
C TRP A 12 -3.26 -13.13 5.59
N ALA A 13 -2.88 -14.23 4.94
CA ALA A 13 -3.35 -15.57 5.32
C ALA A 13 -2.78 -16.10 6.64
N LYS A 14 -1.76 -15.45 7.22
CA LYS A 14 -0.99 -16.01 8.35
C LYS A 14 -1.59 -15.72 9.73
N ALA A 15 -2.55 -14.82 9.85
CA ALA A 15 -3.13 -14.45 11.14
C ALA A 15 -4.50 -13.76 10.98
N PRO A 16 -5.37 -13.82 12.00
CA PRO A 16 -6.60 -13.02 12.02
C PRO A 16 -6.28 -11.51 11.99
N PRO A 17 -7.22 -10.69 11.49
CA PRO A 17 -7.08 -9.23 11.50
C PRO A 17 -6.91 -8.67 12.91
N MET A 18 -6.12 -7.61 13.05
CA MET A 18 -5.89 -6.93 14.32
C MET A 18 -6.88 -5.77 14.50
N ASP A 19 -7.45 -5.61 15.68
CA ASP A 19 -8.22 -4.40 16.01
C ASP A 19 -7.29 -3.20 16.10
N ILE A 20 -7.47 -2.24 15.21
CA ILE A 20 -6.66 -1.01 15.15
C ILE A 20 -7.37 0.20 15.78
N SER A 21 -8.64 0.07 16.19
CA SER A 21 -9.51 1.19 16.61
C SER A 21 -8.99 1.91 17.86
N ARG A 22 -8.19 1.19 18.65
CA ARG A 22 -7.61 1.67 19.92
C ARG A 22 -6.33 2.48 19.75
N TYR A 23 -5.75 2.49 18.55
CA TYR A 23 -4.47 3.17 18.31
C TYR A 23 -4.68 4.62 17.88
N PRO A 24 -3.74 5.51 18.22
CA PRO A 24 -3.71 6.88 17.70
C PRO A 24 -3.74 6.87 16.18
N LEU A 25 -4.33 7.91 15.58
CA LEU A 25 -4.42 8.11 14.12
C LEU A 25 -5.33 7.11 13.37
N ALA A 26 -5.89 6.09 14.03
CA ALA A 26 -6.81 5.15 13.40
C ALA A 26 -8.02 5.86 12.76
N GLN A 27 -8.58 6.88 13.43
CA GLN A 27 -9.74 7.65 12.93
C GLN A 27 -9.40 8.55 11.73
N THR A 28 -8.13 8.86 11.50
CA THR A 28 -7.68 9.67 10.36
C THR A 28 -7.65 8.85 9.07
N LEU A 29 -7.49 7.53 9.19
CA LEU A 29 -7.47 6.60 8.07
C LEU A 29 -8.86 6.43 7.46
N SER A 30 -8.92 6.24 6.14
CA SER A 30 -10.17 5.83 5.49
C SER A 30 -10.53 4.37 5.84
N PRO A 31 -11.80 3.96 5.72
CA PRO A 31 -12.23 2.60 6.05
C PRO A 31 -11.41 1.50 5.34
N ALA A 32 -11.06 1.70 4.07
CA ALA A 32 -10.21 0.75 3.33
C ALA A 32 -8.77 0.72 3.84
N GLU A 33 -8.23 1.85 4.30
CA GLU A 33 -6.91 1.89 4.91
C GLU A 33 -6.90 1.23 6.28
N GLN A 34 -7.97 1.42 7.06
CA GLN A 34 -8.18 0.74 8.33
C GLN A 34 -8.22 -0.77 8.16
N GLU A 35 -8.99 -1.25 7.17
CA GLU A 35 -9.06 -2.67 6.81
C GLU A 35 -7.68 -3.22 6.39
N CYS A 36 -6.92 -2.46 5.60
CA CYS A 36 -5.56 -2.82 5.19
C CYS A 36 -4.61 -2.96 6.39
N CYS A 37 -4.65 -1.99 7.32
CA CYS A 37 -3.86 -2.01 8.54
C CYS A 37 -4.23 -3.19 9.44
N SER A 38 -5.54 -3.45 9.58
CA SER A 38 -6.07 -4.58 10.34
C SER A 38 -5.59 -5.91 9.76
N ASN A 39 -5.74 -6.10 8.45
CA ASN A 39 -5.33 -7.32 7.74
C ASN A 39 -3.81 -7.53 7.77
N LEU A 40 -3.01 -6.49 7.55
CA LEU A 40 -1.54 -6.57 7.58
C LEU A 40 -0.95 -6.52 8.99
N ARG A 41 -1.78 -6.28 10.01
CA ARG A 41 -1.35 -6.05 11.40
C ARG A 41 -0.27 -4.97 11.44
N LEU A 42 -0.56 -3.83 10.82
CA LEU A 42 0.27 -2.62 10.85
C LEU A 42 -0.37 -1.65 11.85
N LEU A 43 0.46 -0.99 12.65
CA LEU A 43 0.00 0.14 13.45
C LEU A 43 -0.37 1.30 12.51
N PRO A 44 -1.42 2.08 12.80
CA PRO A 44 -1.80 3.23 11.99
C PRO A 44 -0.64 4.20 11.72
N GLU A 45 0.21 4.43 12.73
CA GLU A 45 1.43 5.24 12.63
C GLU A 45 2.40 4.69 11.57
N GLN A 46 2.73 3.39 11.64
CA GLN A 46 3.61 2.72 10.67
C GLN A 46 3.01 2.75 9.26
N TYR A 47 1.71 2.55 9.13
CA TYR A 47 1.04 2.60 7.83
C TYR A 47 1.10 4.01 7.22
N ILE A 48 0.93 5.06 8.04
CA ILE A 48 1.02 6.44 7.59
C ILE A 48 2.42 6.74 7.06
N GLU A 49 3.47 6.38 7.80
CA GLU A 49 4.87 6.54 7.33
C GLU A 49 5.11 5.84 5.99
N VAL A 50 4.70 4.57 5.87
CA VAL A 50 4.81 3.80 4.63
C VAL A 50 4.05 4.48 3.50
N LYS A 51 2.83 4.95 3.75
CA LYS A 51 2.01 5.65 2.76
C LYS A 51 2.71 6.90 2.24
N HIS A 52 3.22 7.74 3.12
CA HIS A 52 3.95 8.95 2.74
C HIS A 52 5.19 8.62 1.93
N THR A 53 5.99 7.65 2.39
CA THR A 53 7.20 7.22 1.70
C THR A 53 6.92 6.67 0.30
N LEU A 54 5.91 5.80 0.15
CA LEU A 54 5.55 5.22 -1.15
C LEU A 54 5.01 6.26 -2.14
N ILE A 55 4.15 7.16 -1.67
CA ILE A 55 3.59 8.23 -2.52
C ILE A 55 4.69 9.21 -2.93
N HIS A 56 5.56 9.59 -1.99
CA HIS A 56 6.68 10.48 -2.27
C HIS A 56 7.64 9.83 -3.27
N ALA A 57 8.07 8.59 -3.03
CA ALA A 57 8.93 7.84 -3.95
C ALA A 57 8.30 7.68 -5.34
N GLY A 58 7.00 7.34 -5.41
CA GLY A 58 6.29 7.22 -6.68
C GLY A 58 6.24 8.51 -7.50
N ARG A 59 6.40 9.68 -6.87
CA ARG A 59 6.48 10.99 -7.53
C ARG A 59 7.91 11.39 -7.88
N THR A 60 8.88 11.01 -7.06
CA THR A 60 10.30 11.38 -7.22
C THR A 60 11.00 10.51 -8.26
N TYR A 61 10.66 9.23 -8.35
CA TYR A 61 11.28 8.32 -9.30
C TYR A 61 10.86 8.61 -10.75
N PRO A 62 11.77 8.46 -11.73
CA PRO A 62 11.39 8.51 -13.14
C PRO A 62 10.26 7.54 -13.46
N ARG A 63 9.33 7.97 -14.34
CA ARG A 63 8.17 7.14 -14.73
C ARG A 63 8.63 5.74 -15.15
N GLY A 64 8.02 4.71 -14.57
CA GLY A 64 8.32 3.31 -14.90
C GLY A 64 9.55 2.71 -14.19
N SER A 65 10.26 3.46 -13.35
CA SER A 65 11.46 2.95 -12.65
C SER A 65 11.19 2.45 -11.22
N PHE A 66 10.13 2.93 -10.56
CA PHE A 66 9.86 2.60 -9.15
C PHE A 66 9.25 1.22 -8.97
N LYS A 67 10.06 0.25 -8.53
CA LYS A 67 9.63 -1.15 -8.41
C LYS A 67 9.34 -1.53 -6.96
N LYS A 68 8.65 -2.65 -6.81
CA LYS A 68 8.41 -3.32 -5.52
C LYS A 68 9.67 -3.49 -4.66
N ARG A 69 10.83 -3.78 -5.29
CA ARG A 69 12.12 -3.91 -4.59
C ARG A 69 12.56 -2.59 -3.96
N ASP A 70 12.34 -1.47 -4.65
CA ASP A 70 12.71 -0.15 -4.14
C ASP A 70 11.77 0.24 -3.00
N ALA A 71 10.47 0.00 -3.15
CA ALA A 71 9.48 0.15 -2.09
C ALA A 71 9.89 -0.60 -0.81
N GLN A 72 10.30 -1.87 -0.94
CA GLN A 72 10.76 -2.70 0.19
C GLN A 72 12.01 -2.13 0.87
N LYS A 73 12.92 -1.48 0.14
CA LYS A 73 14.14 -0.87 0.71
C LYS A 73 13.86 0.46 1.41
N LEU A 74 12.90 1.22 0.91
CA LEU A 74 12.54 2.53 1.44
C LEU A 74 11.67 2.46 2.70
N CYS A 75 10.89 1.39 2.85
CA CYS A 75 10.00 1.23 3.99
C CYS A 75 10.70 0.44 5.10
N HIS A 76 10.78 1.02 6.31
CA HIS A 76 11.37 0.39 7.49
C HIS A 76 10.43 -0.62 8.19
N ILE A 77 9.64 -1.39 7.41
CA ILE A 77 8.74 -2.43 7.92
C ILE A 77 9.03 -3.77 7.23
N ASP A 78 8.34 -4.83 7.64
CA ASP A 78 8.45 -6.15 7.02
C ASP A 78 8.23 -6.10 5.49
N VAL A 79 9.18 -6.66 4.75
CA VAL A 79 9.22 -6.62 3.28
C VAL A 79 7.99 -7.23 2.62
N ASN A 80 7.36 -8.23 3.25
CA ASN A 80 6.14 -8.87 2.73
C ASN A 80 4.90 -7.99 2.96
N LYS A 81 4.86 -7.24 4.06
CA LYS A 81 3.80 -6.25 4.29
C LYS A 81 3.91 -5.09 3.30
N THR A 82 5.11 -4.52 3.14
CA THR A 82 5.37 -3.46 2.14
C THR A 82 4.96 -3.90 0.74
N SER A 83 5.27 -5.14 0.39
CA SER A 83 4.88 -5.74 -0.89
C SER A 83 3.39 -5.66 -1.16
N LYS A 84 2.56 -5.99 -0.15
CA LYS A 84 1.10 -5.98 -0.27
C LYS A 84 0.54 -4.57 -0.33
N VAL A 85 1.08 -3.65 0.47
CA VAL A 85 0.70 -2.22 0.42
C VAL A 85 1.02 -1.64 -0.94
N PHE A 86 2.22 -1.90 -1.47
CA PHE A 86 2.64 -1.44 -2.80
C PHE A 86 1.72 -1.96 -3.90
N GLU A 87 1.42 -3.27 -3.91
CA GLU A 87 0.49 -3.87 -4.88
C GLU A 87 -0.90 -3.23 -4.82
N TRP A 88 -1.39 -2.92 -3.62
CA TRP A 88 -2.66 -2.22 -3.45
C TRP A 88 -2.59 -0.78 -3.97
N PHE A 89 -1.53 -0.02 -3.65
CA PHE A 89 -1.37 1.36 -4.08
C PHE A 89 -1.22 1.50 -5.60
N VAL A 90 -0.59 0.53 -6.25
CA VAL A 90 -0.53 0.43 -7.71
C VAL A 90 -1.93 0.22 -8.29
N LYS A 91 -2.76 -0.64 -7.69
CA LYS A 91 -4.17 -0.83 -8.12
C LYS A 91 -5.01 0.45 -7.92
N LEU A 92 -4.70 1.25 -6.90
CA LEU A 92 -5.35 2.55 -6.66
C LEU A 92 -4.83 3.67 -7.56
N ASN A 93 -3.83 3.41 -8.43
CA ASN A 93 -3.11 4.41 -9.21
C ASN A 93 -2.48 5.53 -8.37
N TRP A 94 -2.18 5.27 -7.09
CA TRP A 94 -1.47 6.22 -6.22
C TRP A 94 0.03 6.20 -6.48
N VAL A 95 0.53 5.05 -6.94
CA VAL A 95 1.92 4.82 -7.32
C VAL A 95 1.93 4.34 -8.77
N PRO A 96 2.80 4.90 -9.62
CA PRO A 96 2.85 4.51 -11.03
C PRO A 96 3.17 3.03 -11.16
N ASN A 97 2.34 2.32 -11.92
CA ASN A 97 2.61 0.93 -12.26
C ASN A 97 3.78 0.87 -13.25
N THR A 98 4.84 0.15 -12.91
CA THR A 98 5.96 -0.10 -13.83
C THR A 98 5.63 -1.13 -14.91
N LEU A 99 4.43 -1.72 -14.92
CA LEU A 99 3.96 -2.57 -16.02
C LEU A 99 3.61 -1.74 -17.27
N CYS A 100 4.61 -1.05 -17.82
CA CYS A 100 4.76 -0.99 -19.27
C CYS A 100 5.59 -2.21 -19.68
N ARG A 101 4.97 -3.39 -19.75
CA ARG A 101 5.51 -4.56 -20.46
C ARG A 101 4.34 -5.26 -21.15
N ASN A 102 4.25 -4.99 -22.45
CA ASN A 102 3.41 -5.62 -23.50
C ASN A 102 1.92 -5.24 -23.55
N LEU A 103 1.63 -4.23 -24.40
CA LEU A 103 0.57 -4.35 -25.40
C LEU A 103 0.90 -5.55 -26.31
N ASN A 104 0.54 -6.77 -25.91
CA ASN A 104 0.34 -7.93 -26.79
C ASN A 104 -0.16 -9.13 -25.96
N LYS A 105 -1.41 -9.04 -25.53
CA LYS A 105 -2.25 -10.23 -25.34
C LYS A 105 -3.44 -10.08 -26.27
N ILE A 106 -3.16 -10.19 -27.57
CA ILE A 106 -4.10 -10.72 -28.54
C ILE A 106 -3.83 -12.22 -28.56
N VAL A 107 -4.75 -12.99 -27.98
CA VAL A 107 -5.17 -14.28 -28.54
C VAL A 107 -6.68 -14.30 -28.35
#